data_AF-A0A8H7QH03-F1
#
_entry.id   AF-A0A8H7QH03-F1
#
_cell.length_a   1.000
_cell.length_b   1.000
_cell.length_c   1.000
_cell.angle_alpha   90.00
_cell.angle_beta   90.00
_cell.angle_gamma   90.00
#
_symmetry.space_group_name_H-M   'P 1'
#
loop_
_entity.id
_entity.type
_entity.pdbx_description
1 polymer ?
#
loop_
_entity_poly.entity_id
_entity_poly.type
_entity_poly.pdbx_seq_one_letter_code
_entity_poly.pdbx_strand_id
1 'polypeptide(L)'
;MTDYNNIPLQLPDAFKQYLKKFNCKSTVDIRKALNQKESWEDSYHQDKHSNLDWIKQSIHMLLQEYELDSFANDHSENWNRNYKRSGGIGGVCCKKKRQKNFRRRIQLS
;
A
#
# COMPACT_ATOMS: atom_id res chain seq x y z
N MET A 1 -13.23 17.34 22.31
CA MET A 1 -12.95 15.90 22.46
C MET A 1 -13.78 15.21 21.39
N THR A 2 -13.20 14.94 20.22
CA THR A 2 -13.93 14.38 19.07
C THR A 2 -14.10 12.88 19.27
N ASP A 3 -15.35 12.42 19.22
CA ASP A 3 -15.71 11.00 19.29
C ASP A 3 -15.26 10.29 18.01
N TYR A 4 -14.09 9.64 18.08
CA TYR A 4 -13.45 8.95 16.96
C TYR A 4 -14.28 7.77 16.39
N ASN A 5 -15.39 7.40 17.04
CA ASN A 5 -16.24 6.30 16.64
C ASN A 5 -17.28 6.67 15.56
N ASN A 6 -17.44 7.97 15.24
CA ASN A 6 -18.43 8.47 14.29
C ASN A 6 -17.82 9.17 13.07
N ILE A 7 -16.55 8.89 12.76
CA ILE A 7 -15.98 9.29 11.47
C ILE A 7 -16.55 8.31 10.44
N PRO A 8 -17.39 8.74 9.48
CA PRO A 8 -17.77 7.85 8.40
C PRO A 8 -16.47 7.41 7.72
N LEU A 9 -16.18 6.10 7.79
CA LEU A 9 -15.02 5.45 7.18
C LEU A 9 -15.12 5.42 5.64
N GLN A 10 -15.83 6.39 5.07
CA GLN A 10 -16.05 6.53 3.66
C GLN A 10 -15.04 7.53 3.12
N LEU A 11 -14.08 7.00 2.37
CA LEU A 11 -13.15 7.81 1.61
C LEU A 11 -13.96 8.72 0.66
N PRO A 12 -13.67 10.03 0.62
CA PRO A 12 -14.26 10.93 -0.37
C PRO A 12 -14.15 10.37 -1.79
N ASP A 13 -15.22 10.51 -2.58
CA ASP A 13 -15.29 9.90 -3.91
C ASP A 13 -14.22 10.43 -4.86
N ALA A 14 -13.78 11.68 -4.69
CA ALA A 14 -12.66 12.24 -5.42
C ALA A 14 -11.37 11.42 -5.24
N PHE A 15 -11.06 10.98 -4.00
CA PHE A 15 -9.89 10.14 -3.75
C PHE A 15 -10.09 8.72 -4.29
N LYS A 16 -11.30 8.16 -4.22
CA LYS A 16 -11.59 6.86 -4.84
C LYS A 16 -11.35 6.91 -6.36
N GLN A 17 -11.80 7.97 -7.01
CA GLN A 17 -11.58 8.18 -8.44
C GLN A 17 -10.10 8.37 -8.76
N TYR A 18 -9.36 9.11 -7.93
CA TYR A 18 -7.92 9.27 -8.08
C TYR A 18 -7.17 7.94 -7.95
N LEU A 19 -7.49 7.14 -6.92
CA LEU A 19 -6.91 5.81 -6.72
C LEU A 19 -7.21 4.85 -7.87
N LYS A 20 -8.39 4.94 -8.50
CA LYS A 20 -8.73 4.13 -9.67
C LYS A 20 -7.81 4.36 -10.86
N LYS A 21 -7.19 5.54 -10.99
CA LYS A 21 -6.19 5.81 -12.05
C LYS A 21 -4.99 4.86 -11.99
N PHE A 22 -4.63 4.42 -10.78
CA PHE A 22 -3.49 3.53 -10.55
C PHE A 22 -3.88 2.04 -10.50
N ASN A 23 -5.16 1.71 -10.70
CA ASN A 23 -5.64 0.33 -10.73
C ASN A 23 -5.34 -0.33 -12.09
N CYS A 24 -4.05 -0.43 -12.44
CA CYS A 24 -3.56 -1.01 -13.66
C CYS A 24 -3.09 -2.46 -13.43
N LYS A 25 -3.13 -3.30 -14.48
CA LYS A 25 -2.72 -4.71 -14.40
C LYS A 25 -1.19 -4.91 -14.43
N SER A 26 -0.42 -3.90 -14.84
CA SER A 26 1.03 -3.97 -15.05
C SER A 26 1.77 -2.86 -14.30
N THR A 27 2.95 -3.17 -13.77
CA THR A 27 3.83 -2.20 -13.09
C THR A 27 4.28 -1.06 -14.01
N VAL A 28 4.50 -1.36 -15.29
CA VAL A 28 4.87 -0.37 -16.31
C VAL A 28 3.76 0.67 -16.50
N ASP A 29 2.50 0.24 -16.48
CA ASP A 29 1.36 1.13 -16.64
C ASP A 29 1.14 2.00 -15.40
N ILE A 30 1.37 1.44 -14.20
CA ILE A 30 1.37 2.21 -12.95
C ILE A 30 2.46 3.29 -13.00
N ARG A 31 3.68 2.95 -13.45
CA ARG A 31 4.77 3.92 -13.60
C ARG A 31 4.45 5.02 -14.61
N LYS A 32 3.82 4.67 -15.73
CA LYS A 32 3.33 5.68 -16.69
C LYS A 32 2.30 6.61 -16.05
N ALA A 33 1.34 6.06 -15.31
CA ALA A 33 0.33 6.85 -14.60
C ALA A 33 0.95 7.77 -13.52
N LEU A 34 1.99 7.31 -12.81
CA LEU A 34 2.73 8.13 -11.85
C LEU A 34 3.52 9.27 -12.52
N ASN A 35 4.09 9.00 -13.69
CA ASN A 35 4.86 10.01 -14.45
C ASN A 35 3.97 11.03 -15.17
N GLN A 36 2.65 10.80 -15.24
CA GLN A 36 1.74 11.82 -15.75
C GLN A 36 1.69 13.00 -14.77
N LYS A 37 1.94 14.18 -15.33
CA LYS A 37 1.83 15.44 -14.61
C LYS A 37 0.35 15.72 -14.37
N GLU A 38 -0.02 15.86 -13.11
CA GLU A 38 -1.38 16.21 -12.75
C GLU A 38 -1.55 17.74 -12.76
N SER A 39 -2.75 18.22 -13.14
CA SER A 39 -3.02 19.65 -13.27
C SER A 39 -2.83 20.44 -11.97
N TRP A 40 -2.95 19.77 -10.82
CA TRP A 40 -2.76 20.38 -9.50
C TRP A 40 -1.29 20.57 -9.11
N GLU A 41 -0.35 19.94 -9.82
CA GLU A 41 1.09 20.09 -9.56
C GLU A 41 1.59 21.48 -9.99
N ASP A 42 0.99 22.05 -11.04
CA ASP A 42 1.30 23.41 -11.51
C ASP A 42 0.74 24.50 -10.59
N SER A 43 -0.39 24.22 -9.93
CA SER A 43 -1.04 25.14 -8.99
C SER A 43 -1.12 24.50 -7.60
N TYR A 44 0.02 24.08 -7.06
CA TYR A 44 0.06 23.33 -5.81
C TYR A 44 -0.40 24.18 -4.61
N HIS A 45 -1.40 23.69 -3.88
CA HIS A 45 -1.89 24.28 -2.63
C HIS A 45 -1.83 23.23 -1.53
N GLN A 46 -1.03 23.47 -0.50
CA GLN A 46 -0.80 22.52 0.58
C GLN A 46 -2.10 22.02 1.23
N ASP A 47 -3.04 22.92 1.51
CA ASP A 47 -4.30 22.56 2.21
C ASP A 47 -5.23 21.67 1.39
N LYS A 48 -5.10 21.70 0.06
CA LYS A 48 -5.99 20.99 -0.87
C LYS A 48 -5.34 19.78 -1.50
N HIS A 49 -4.04 19.86 -1.80
CA HIS A 49 -3.32 18.89 -2.63
C HIS A 49 -2.39 17.99 -1.82
N SER A 50 -2.08 18.32 -0.56
CA SER A 50 -1.23 17.48 0.29
C SER A 50 -1.67 16.02 0.34
N ASN A 51 -2.95 15.76 0.53
CA ASN A 51 -3.47 14.39 0.55
C ASN A 51 -3.30 13.66 -0.79
N LEU A 52 -3.45 14.36 -1.92
CA LEU A 52 -3.28 13.78 -3.27
C LEU A 52 -1.81 13.47 -3.56
N ASP A 53 -0.92 14.37 -3.16
CA ASP A 53 0.52 14.20 -3.26
C ASP A 53 0.99 13.02 -2.42
N TRP A 54 0.52 12.92 -1.17
CA TRP A 54 0.77 11.78 -0.29
C TRP A 54 0.33 10.45 -0.90
N ILE A 55 -0.85 10.41 -1.54
CA ILE A 55 -1.32 9.21 -2.25
C ILE A 55 -0.37 8.86 -3.40
N LYS A 56 0.00 9.85 -4.24
CA LYS A 56 0.90 9.65 -5.37
C LYS A 56 2.26 9.11 -4.92
N GLN A 57 2.84 9.72 -3.88
CA GLN A 57 4.12 9.32 -3.31
C GLN A 57 4.07 7.92 -2.69
N SER A 58 2.99 7.59 -1.98
CA SER A 58 2.82 6.26 -1.37
C SER A 58 2.77 5.16 -2.43
N ILE A 59 2.05 5.39 -3.54
CA ILE A 59 1.97 4.42 -4.64
C ILE A 59 3.33 4.28 -5.33
N HIS A 60 4.06 5.38 -5.50
CA HIS A 60 5.42 5.35 -6.05
C HIS A 60 6.35 4.48 -5.20
N MET A 61 6.35 4.67 -3.87
CA MET A 61 7.16 3.87 -2.95
C MET A 61 6.77 2.39 -3.01
N LEU A 62 5.48 2.06 -2.96
CA LEU A 62 5.02 0.67 -3.03
C LEU A 62 5.41 -0.02 -4.34
N LEU A 63 5.33 0.70 -5.47
CA LEU A 63 5.74 0.17 -6.76
C LEU A 63 7.25 -0.11 -6.79
N GLN A 64 8.04 0.80 -6.24
CA GLN A 64 9.50 0.64 -6.16
C GLN A 64 9.87 -0.57 -5.29
N GLU A 65 9.28 -0.72 -4.10
CA GLU A 65 9.51 -1.88 -3.23
C GLU A 65 9.10 -3.21 -3.89
N TYR A 66 8.01 -3.20 -4.67
CA TYR A 66 7.58 -4.37 -5.43
C TYR A 66 8.60 -4.77 -6.49
N GLU A 67 9.15 -3.81 -7.22
CA GLU A 67 10.15 -4.07 -8.26
C GLU A 67 11.51 -4.46 -7.71
N LEU A 68 11.87 -3.98 -6.52
CA LEU A 68 13.09 -4.36 -5.80
C LEU A 68 13.00 -5.75 -5.15
N ASP A 69 11.86 -6.45 -5.29
CA ASP A 69 11.55 -7.72 -4.63
C ASP A 69 11.78 -7.66 -3.10
N SER A 70 11.65 -6.47 -2.53
CA SER A 70 11.92 -6.19 -1.11
C SER A 70 10.96 -6.94 -0.19
N PHE A 71 9.74 -7.22 -0.68
CA PHE A 71 8.73 -8.05 -0.02
C PHE A 71 9.06 -9.55 0.04
N ALA A 72 10.05 -10.03 -0.73
CA ALA A 72 10.50 -11.42 -0.64
C ALA A 72 11.38 -11.67 0.58
N ASN A 73 11.96 -10.61 1.14
CA ASN A 73 12.63 -10.70 2.42
C ASN A 73 11.56 -10.80 3.50
N ASP A 74 11.62 -11.87 4.30
CA ASP A 74 10.83 -11.98 5.53
C ASP A 74 11.22 -10.76 6.38
N HIS A 75 10.40 -9.71 6.35
CA HIS A 75 10.59 -8.56 7.20
C HIS A 75 10.45 -9.11 8.61
N SER A 76 11.58 -9.48 9.21
CA SER A 76 11.63 -9.86 10.60
C SER A 76 11.22 -8.61 11.33
N GLU A 77 9.94 -8.51 11.65
CA GLU A 77 9.40 -7.60 12.63
C GLU A 77 10.07 -7.96 13.96
N ASN A 78 11.34 -7.57 14.10
CA ASN A 78 12.12 -7.81 15.31
C ASN A 78 11.52 -7.04 16.48
N TRP A 79 10.70 -6.02 16.20
CA TRP A 79 9.87 -5.37 17.21
C TRP A 79 8.92 -6.38 17.89
N ASN A 80 8.27 -7.29 17.14
CA ASN A 80 7.46 -8.39 17.70
C ASN A 80 8.31 -9.49 18.35
N ARG A 81 9.53 -9.73 17.84
CA ARG A 81 10.43 -10.76 18.38
C ARG A 81 10.97 -10.40 19.77
N ASN A 82 11.18 -9.12 20.06
CA ASN A 82 11.72 -8.68 21.35
C ASN A 82 10.69 -8.76 22.50
N TYR A 83 9.38 -8.63 22.22
CA TYR A 83 8.34 -8.83 23.24
C TYR A 83 8.11 -10.31 23.60
N LYS A 84 8.61 -11.26 22.81
CA LYS A 84 8.47 -12.70 23.06
C LYS A 84 9.68 -13.34 23.75
N ARG A 85 10.73 -12.60 24.10
CA ARG A 85 11.90 -13.16 24.80
C ARG A 85 11.75 -13.24 26.33
N SER A 86 10.67 -12.74 26.91
CA SER A 86 10.36 -12.84 28.34
C SER A 86 9.42 -13.99 28.71
N GLY A 87 9.02 -14.84 27.77
CA GLY A 87 8.12 -15.97 28.03
C GLY A 87 8.47 -17.16 27.15
N GLY A 88 8.88 -18.25 27.78
CA GLY A 88 9.49 -19.41 27.13
C GLY A 88 8.56 -20.28 26.28
N ILE A 89 9.23 -21.30 25.72
CA ILE A 89 8.73 -22.54 25.10
C ILE A 89 8.37 -22.44 23.61
N GLY A 90 9.04 -23.31 22.84
CA GLY A 90 8.99 -23.38 21.39
C GLY A 90 7.65 -23.81 20.80
N GLY A 91 7.47 -23.49 19.52
CA GLY A 91 6.27 -23.83 18.78
C GLY A 91 6.39 -23.50 17.30
N VAL A 92 6.93 -24.47 16.55
CA VAL A 92 6.64 -24.81 15.16
C VAL A 92 6.42 -23.65 14.17
N CYS A 93 7.40 -23.49 13.28
CA CYS A 93 7.29 -22.82 12.00
C CYS A 93 6.08 -23.34 11.19
N CYS A 94 5.00 -22.57 11.14
CA CYS A 94 3.89 -22.78 10.21
C CYS A 94 4.33 -22.41 8.79
N LYS A 95 5.02 -23.33 8.13
CA LYS A 95 5.27 -23.28 6.68
C LYS A 95 3.94 -23.20 5.92
N LYS A 96 3.95 -22.28 4.94
CA LYS A 96 3.32 -22.43 3.61
C LYS A 96 1.82 -22.76 3.61
N LYS A 97 0.95 -21.74 3.51
CA LYS A 97 -0.34 -21.91 2.80
C LYS A 97 -1.08 -20.64 2.35
N ARG A 98 -0.49 -19.43 2.46
CA ARG A 98 -1.21 -18.19 2.13
C ARG A 98 -0.82 -17.46 0.83
N GLN A 99 0.11 -18.00 0.02
CA GLN A 99 0.48 -17.40 -1.27
C GLN A 99 -0.27 -17.97 -2.50
N LYS A 100 -1.00 -19.08 -2.39
CA LYS A 100 -1.62 -19.72 -3.57
C LYS A 100 -2.92 -19.08 -4.05
N ASN A 101 -3.57 -18.22 -3.26
CA ASN A 101 -4.91 -17.72 -3.61
C ASN A 101 -4.95 -16.35 -4.30
N PHE A 102 -3.87 -15.57 -4.34
CA PHE A 102 -3.85 -14.31 -5.11
C PHE A 102 -3.35 -14.50 -6.55
N ARG A 103 -2.35 -15.36 -6.76
CA ARG A 103 -1.82 -15.66 -8.11
C ARG A 103 -2.82 -16.34 -9.05
N ARG A 104 -3.86 -17.02 -8.53
CA ARG A 104 -4.88 -17.66 -9.38
C ARG A 104 -5.90 -16.69 -9.98
N ARG A 105 -5.99 -15.44 -9.50
CA ARG A 105 -7.01 -14.49 -9.97
C ARG A 105 -6.56 -13.63 -11.16
N ILE A 106 -5.28 -13.66 -11.52
CA ILE A 106 -4.73 -12.85 -12.63
C ILE A 106 -4.64 -13.66 -13.93
N GLN A 107 -4.71 -15.00 -13.90
CA GLN A 107 -4.62 -15.84 -15.10
C GLN A 107 -5.98 -16.23 -15.73
N LEU A 108 -7.10 -15.62 -15.31
CA LEU A 108 -8.44 -15.93 -15.87
C LEU A 108 -9.25 -14.67 -16.27
N SER A 109 -8.60 -13.59 -16.71
CA SER A 109 -9.29 -12.45 -17.34
C SER A 109 -8.45 -11.74 -18.40
#